data_AF-A0A0A9BD19-F1
#
_entry.id   AF-A0A0A9BD19-F1
#
_cell.length_a   1.000
_cell.length_b   1.000
_cell.length_c   1.000
_cell.angle_alpha   90.00
_cell.angle_beta   90.00
_cell.angle_gamma   90.00
#
_symmetry.space_group_name_H-M   'P 1'
#
loop_
_entity.id
_entity.type
_entity.pdbx_description
1 polymer ?
#
loop_
_entity_poly.entity_id
_entity_poly.type
_entity_poly.pdbx_seq_one_letter_code
_entity_poly.pdbx_strand_id
1 'polypeptide(L)'
;MGENKWMGKRWEDMDTDVLVKIFKELNLVELSPVSQVCRLWRLACSDPLIWGTLDFGLLKSNFIQTRASPYIWVDDRSDKRLAKILRVAMAISCRNVNCLIFHYNLYMKDEHLHFISERSPHLKRLVMPAWNRITKVGICQAIQRWEELESLTMPTIGHPPYIMEEIARNCKNFTELKIMGSFDVQFASAISQNLPKLKVLSLRCSKVTIDALVSLLNSMEYLEALNISHCLLLEAAVNERRQVVHELDDQTLDKASRLREFHYCQSRSCIACQRMMVDEGIMRWYRYEDWFWRQDEVRSLDLQDYGKLFDVDCERLTSVD
;
A
#
# COMPACT_ATOMS: atom_id res chain seq x y z
N MET A 1 2.63 47.97 46.80
CA MET A 1 2.76 47.71 45.35
C MET A 1 2.84 46.21 45.14
N GLY A 2 1.72 45.58 44.81
CA GLY A 2 1.71 44.16 44.47
C GLY A 2 2.00 44.01 42.98
N GLU A 3 3.16 43.48 42.64
CA GLU A 3 3.43 43.04 41.27
C GLU A 3 2.63 41.76 41.03
N ASN A 4 1.48 41.90 40.38
CA ASN A 4 0.80 40.76 39.74
C ASN A 4 1.69 40.27 38.60
N LYS A 5 2.65 39.40 38.93
CA LYS A 5 3.42 38.64 37.96
C LYS A 5 2.44 37.66 37.32
N TRP A 6 1.89 38.01 36.17
CA TRP A 6 1.21 37.05 35.32
C TRP A 6 2.26 36.00 34.95
N MET A 7 2.32 34.90 35.70
CA MET A 7 3.06 33.71 35.29
C MET A 7 2.32 33.15 34.09
N GLY A 8 2.67 33.64 32.90
CA GLY A 8 2.24 33.01 31.66
C GLY A 8 2.59 31.53 31.75
N LYS A 9 1.59 30.66 31.62
CA LYS A 9 1.81 29.21 31.60
C LYS A 9 2.83 28.93 30.50
N ARG A 10 3.93 28.27 30.85
CA ARG A 10 4.95 27.97 29.86
C ARG A 10 4.43 26.81 29.00
N TRP A 11 4.75 26.83 27.71
CA TRP A 11 4.38 25.75 26.80
C TRP A 11 4.97 24.39 27.19
N GLU A 12 6.05 24.38 27.98
CA GLU A 12 6.65 23.17 28.56
C GLU A 12 5.83 22.56 29.71
N ASP A 13 4.92 23.33 30.33
CA ASP A 13 4.01 22.84 31.37
C ASP A 13 2.71 22.29 30.77
N MET A 14 2.57 22.31 29.44
CA MET A 14 1.42 21.78 28.74
C MET A 14 1.43 20.25 28.76
N ASP A 15 0.26 19.66 28.97
CA ASP A 15 0.10 18.21 28.93
C ASP A 15 0.54 17.65 27.57
N THR A 16 1.25 16.52 27.60
CA THR A 16 1.76 15.86 26.40
C THR A 16 0.61 15.48 25.46
N ASP A 17 -0.52 15.04 26.01
CA ASP A 17 -1.69 14.66 25.20
C ASP A 17 -2.26 15.84 24.41
N VAL A 18 -2.21 17.05 25.00
CA VAL A 18 -2.66 18.29 24.35
C VAL A 18 -1.68 18.67 23.24
N LEU A 19 -0.37 18.57 23.49
CA LEU A 19 0.65 18.82 22.46
C LEU A 19 0.54 17.83 21.30
N VAL A 20 0.33 16.54 21.57
CA VAL A 20 0.12 15.53 20.53
C VAL A 20 -1.10 15.89 19.67
N LYS A 21 -2.20 16.33 20.29
CA LYS A 21 -3.40 16.75 19.56
C LYS A 21 -3.15 17.97 18.68
N ILE A 22 -2.34 18.93 19.12
CA ILE A 22 -1.94 20.09 18.32
C ILE A 22 -1.02 19.66 17.18
N PHE A 23 0.00 18.86 17.48
CA PHE A 23 1.02 18.44 16.51
C PHE A 23 0.49 17.50 15.44
N LYS A 24 -0.58 16.73 15.74
CA LYS A 24 -1.29 15.91 14.75
C LYS A 24 -1.90 16.73 13.60
N GLU A 25 -2.14 18.02 13.81
CA GLU A 25 -2.66 18.92 12.77
C GLU A 25 -1.57 19.50 11.86
N LEU A 26 -0.29 19.26 12.17
CA LEU A 26 0.85 19.78 11.42
C LEU A 26 1.33 18.78 10.36
N ASN A 27 1.83 19.31 9.24
CA ASN A 27 2.51 18.48 8.23
C ASN A 27 3.96 18.17 8.62
N LEU A 28 4.66 17.36 7.82
CA LEU A 28 6.07 17.00 8.06
C LEU A 28 6.99 18.22 8.12
N VAL A 29 6.74 19.23 7.28
CA VAL A 29 7.56 20.44 7.18
C VAL A 29 7.50 21.24 8.47
N GLU A 30 6.30 21.35 9.03
CA GLU A 30 6.00 22.05 10.28
C GLU A 30 6.43 21.25 11.50
N LEU A 31 6.24 19.93 11.50
CA LEU A 31 6.65 19.05 12.59
C LEU A 31 8.17 19.00 12.78
N SER A 32 8.92 19.10 11.69
CA SER A 32 10.38 19.04 11.73
C SER A 32 11.00 20.08 12.70
N PRO A 33 10.76 21.39 12.57
CA PRO A 33 11.26 22.37 13.54
C PRO A 33 10.63 22.23 14.93
N VAL A 34 9.35 21.85 15.03
CA VAL A 34 8.66 21.63 16.32
C VAL A 34 9.36 20.53 17.14
N SER A 35 9.83 19.46 16.48
CA SER A 35 10.58 18.37 17.12
C SER A 35 11.95 18.77 17.69
N GLN A 36 12.43 19.98 17.35
CA GLN A 36 13.73 20.51 17.77
C GLN A 36 13.62 21.57 18.89
N VAL A 37 12.41 21.96 19.30
CA VAL A 37 12.21 23.03 20.30
C VAL A 37 12.69 22.61 21.68
N CYS A 38 12.21 21.48 22.20
CA CYS A 38 12.63 20.95 23.50
C CYS A 38 12.39 19.43 23.58
N ARG A 39 12.88 18.79 24.65
CA ARG A 39 12.74 17.33 24.85
C ARG A 39 11.28 16.89 24.92
N LEU A 40 10.43 17.64 25.61
CA LEU A 40 9.02 17.29 25.77
C LEU A 40 8.27 17.38 24.44
N TRP A 41 8.55 18.42 23.64
CA TRP A 41 7.97 18.56 22.30
C TRP A 41 8.47 17.48 21.36
N ARG A 42 9.76 17.10 21.43
CA ARG A 42 10.28 15.98 20.65
C ARG A 42 9.57 14.67 20.97
N LEU A 43 9.30 14.40 22.26
CA LEU A 43 8.56 13.22 22.69
C LEU A 43 7.11 13.25 22.17
N ALA A 44 6.41 14.38 22.34
CA ALA A 44 5.07 14.56 21.80
C ALA A 44 5.02 14.44 20.27
N CYS A 45 6.02 14.98 19.56
CA CYS A 45 6.14 14.83 18.12
C CYS A 45 6.28 13.36 17.74
N SER A 46 6.98 12.53 18.50
CA SER A 46 7.20 11.11 18.18
C SER A 46 6.02 10.19 18.46
N ASP A 47 4.90 10.73 18.95
CA ASP A 47 3.76 9.93 19.43
C ASP A 47 3.15 9.03 18.34
N PRO A 48 2.77 7.77 18.65
CA PRO A 48 2.15 6.86 17.70
C PRO A 48 0.85 7.38 17.05
N LEU A 49 0.12 8.28 17.71
CA LEU A 49 -1.10 8.90 17.13
C LEU A 49 -0.79 9.81 15.93
N ILE A 50 0.46 10.23 15.78
CA ILE A 50 0.96 11.02 14.65
C ILE A 50 1.55 10.07 13.60
N TRP A 51 2.46 9.18 13.99
CA TRP A 51 3.29 8.40 13.05
C TRP A 51 2.79 7.00 12.72
N GLY A 52 1.69 6.55 13.34
CA GLY A 52 1.14 5.21 13.11
C GLY A 52 1.00 4.91 11.62
N THR A 53 0.45 5.86 10.87
CA THR A 53 0.34 5.78 9.40
C THR A 53 1.19 6.86 8.73
N LEU A 54 2.11 6.44 7.86
CA LEU A 54 2.81 7.33 6.93
C LEU A 54 2.28 7.14 5.51
N ASP A 55 1.53 8.15 5.07
CA ASP A 55 0.88 8.17 3.78
C ASP A 55 1.65 9.05 2.78
N PHE A 56 2.48 8.41 1.96
CA PHE A 56 3.18 9.01 0.83
C PHE A 56 2.32 9.02 -0.44
N GLY A 57 0.99 8.97 -0.30
CA GLY A 57 0.07 8.96 -1.41
C GLY A 57 0.10 10.19 -2.31
N LEU A 58 0.62 11.34 -1.86
CA LEU A 58 0.80 12.51 -2.73
C LEU A 58 2.18 12.55 -3.41
N LEU A 59 3.10 11.67 -3.03
CA LEU A 59 4.46 11.65 -3.57
C LEU A 59 4.55 10.78 -4.83
N LYS A 60 4.81 11.40 -5.97
CA LYS A 60 5.00 10.72 -7.26
C LYS A 60 6.48 10.73 -7.67
N SER A 61 6.94 9.77 -8.48
CA SER A 61 8.26 9.86 -9.11
C SER A 61 8.15 10.47 -10.51
N ASN A 62 9.19 11.17 -10.94
CA ASN A 62 9.39 11.47 -12.35
C ASN A 62 10.05 10.26 -13.01
N PHE A 63 9.43 9.73 -14.06
CA PHE A 63 9.90 8.52 -14.72
C PHE A 63 9.64 8.50 -16.22
N ILE A 64 10.36 7.64 -16.93
CA ILE A 64 10.19 7.32 -18.34
C ILE A 64 10.09 5.80 -18.47
N GLN A 65 9.06 5.30 -19.15
CA GLN A 65 8.96 3.88 -19.47
C GLN A 65 10.01 3.49 -20.53
N THR A 66 10.71 2.39 -20.30
CA THR A 66 11.79 1.91 -21.17
C THR A 66 11.47 0.53 -21.75
N ARG A 67 12.15 0.15 -22.83
CA ARG A 67 11.94 -1.14 -23.52
C ARG A 67 12.75 -2.30 -22.95
N ALA A 68 13.73 -2.00 -22.09
CA ALA A 68 14.61 -2.98 -21.47
C ALA A 68 14.37 -2.98 -19.97
N SER A 69 14.49 -4.16 -19.34
CA SER A 69 14.41 -4.30 -17.88
C SER A 69 15.28 -3.25 -17.17
N PRO A 70 14.76 -2.53 -16.15
CA PRO A 70 13.52 -2.77 -15.41
C PRO A 70 12.26 -2.12 -16.03
N TYR A 71 12.28 -1.77 -17.32
CA TYR A 71 11.19 -1.14 -18.08
C TYR A 71 10.78 0.26 -17.60
N ILE A 72 11.55 0.80 -16.66
CA ILE A 72 11.34 2.12 -16.09
C ILE A 72 12.70 2.77 -15.78
N TRP A 73 12.85 4.01 -16.20
CA TRP A 73 13.91 4.90 -15.73
C TRP A 73 13.29 5.96 -14.83
N VAL A 74 13.87 6.18 -13.66
CA VAL A 74 13.42 7.16 -12.67
C VAL A 74 14.53 8.17 -12.50
N ASP A 75 14.20 9.46 -12.46
CA ASP A 75 15.23 10.48 -12.28
C ASP A 75 15.87 10.40 -10.88
N ASP A 76 17.15 10.73 -10.80
CA ASP A 76 17.90 10.71 -9.54
C ASP A 76 17.32 11.68 -8.49
N ARG A 77 16.68 12.77 -8.96
CA ARG A 77 16.00 13.74 -8.10
C ARG A 77 14.84 13.09 -7.32
N SER A 78 14.04 12.24 -7.96
CA SER A 78 12.94 11.52 -7.30
C SER A 78 13.45 10.56 -6.25
N ASP A 79 14.57 9.88 -6.51
CA ASP A 79 15.20 8.96 -5.56
C ASP A 79 15.73 9.70 -4.34
N LYS A 80 16.52 10.75 -4.56
CA LYS A 80 17.05 11.59 -3.48
C LYS A 80 15.93 12.23 -2.67
N ARG A 81 14.86 12.67 -3.34
CA ARG A 81 13.68 13.25 -2.70
C ARG A 81 13.02 12.24 -1.74
N LEU A 82 12.71 11.04 -2.23
CA LEU A 82 12.13 10.00 -1.39
C LEU A 82 13.04 9.63 -0.22
N ALA A 83 14.34 9.44 -0.46
CA ALA A 83 15.31 9.14 0.58
C ALA A 83 15.38 10.24 1.66
N LYS A 84 15.36 11.52 1.27
CA LYS A 84 15.36 12.66 2.21
C LYS A 84 14.12 12.66 3.08
N ILE A 85 12.93 12.52 2.47
CA ILE A 85 11.66 12.50 3.19
C ILE A 85 11.60 11.32 4.16
N LEU A 86 11.97 10.11 3.71
CA LEU A 86 12.02 8.92 4.57
C LEU A 86 12.97 9.11 5.76
N ARG A 87 14.14 9.72 5.56
CA ARG A 87 15.09 9.98 6.66
C ARG A 87 14.51 10.92 7.71
N VAL A 88 13.85 12.00 7.31
CA VAL A 88 13.24 12.95 8.25
C VAL A 88 12.07 12.29 8.98
N ALA A 89 11.14 11.68 8.24
CA ALA A 89 9.97 11.01 8.82
C ALA A 89 10.37 9.92 9.82
N MET A 90 11.31 9.05 9.45
CA MET A 90 11.78 7.94 10.31
C MET A 90 12.64 8.41 11.48
N ALA A 91 13.25 9.61 11.41
CA ALA A 91 14.00 10.18 12.53
C ALA A 91 13.05 10.72 13.62
N ILE A 92 11.92 11.32 13.22
CA ILE A 92 10.95 11.90 14.16
C ILE A 92 10.01 10.81 14.70
N SER A 93 9.64 9.82 13.89
CA SER A 93 8.67 8.79 14.28
C SER A 93 9.13 7.84 15.39
N CYS A 94 10.43 7.81 15.71
CA CYS A 94 11.02 6.94 16.73
C CYS A 94 10.55 5.47 16.67
N ARG A 95 10.44 4.90 15.46
CA ARG A 95 10.01 3.50 15.19
C ARG A 95 8.52 3.20 15.46
N ASN A 96 7.68 4.22 15.64
CA ASN A 96 6.23 4.05 15.87
C ASN A 96 5.39 3.86 14.59
N VAL A 97 6.03 3.64 13.44
CA VAL A 97 5.35 3.46 12.15
C VAL A 97 4.82 2.03 12.05
N ASN A 98 3.50 1.88 11.90
CA ASN A 98 2.84 0.59 11.74
C ASN A 98 2.13 0.44 10.37
N CYS A 99 1.90 1.54 9.65
CA CYS A 99 1.31 1.53 8.31
C CYS A 99 2.10 2.44 7.36
N LEU A 100 2.44 1.93 6.19
CA LEU A 100 3.10 2.67 5.11
C LEU A 100 2.28 2.60 3.84
N ILE A 101 1.94 3.76 3.30
CA ILE A 101 1.18 3.87 2.06
C ILE A 101 2.02 4.62 1.02
N PHE A 102 2.27 3.99 -0.12
CA PHE A 102 2.96 4.62 -1.23
C PHE A 102 2.01 4.83 -2.40
N HIS A 103 2.14 5.97 -3.06
CA HIS A 103 1.40 6.25 -4.28
C HIS A 103 1.74 5.24 -5.39
N TYR A 104 0.75 4.89 -6.22
CA TYR A 104 0.91 3.88 -7.28
C TYR A 104 1.99 4.24 -8.33
N ASN A 105 2.23 5.53 -8.58
CA ASN A 105 3.29 6.07 -9.48
C ASN A 105 4.59 6.45 -8.75
N LEU A 106 4.80 6.02 -7.52
CA LEU A 106 6.09 6.13 -6.86
C LEU A 106 6.98 4.93 -7.24
N TYR A 107 8.28 5.12 -7.39
CA TYR A 107 9.19 4.02 -7.75
C TYR A 107 10.33 3.89 -6.74
N MET A 108 10.31 2.79 -5.99
CA MET A 108 11.35 2.46 -5.02
C MET A 108 12.42 1.54 -5.60
N LYS A 109 13.62 1.60 -5.02
CA LYS A 109 14.73 0.66 -5.23
C LYS A 109 15.09 -0.01 -3.90
N ASP A 110 15.91 -1.05 -3.94
CA ASP A 110 16.30 -1.84 -2.77
C ASP A 110 16.80 -1.00 -1.59
N GLU A 111 17.61 0.03 -1.84
CA GLU A 111 18.11 0.93 -0.77
C GLU A 111 16.98 1.59 0.02
N HIS A 112 15.91 2.02 -0.65
CA HIS A 112 14.77 2.66 0.01
C HIS A 112 14.02 1.65 0.88
N LEU A 113 13.75 0.46 0.32
CA LEU A 113 13.02 -0.60 1.02
C LEU A 113 13.82 -1.13 2.22
N HIS A 114 15.12 -1.33 2.04
CA HIS A 114 16.03 -1.73 3.10
C HIS A 114 15.99 -0.72 4.24
N PHE A 115 16.17 0.57 3.95
CA PHE A 115 16.09 1.63 4.96
C PHE A 115 14.76 1.61 5.72
N ILE A 116 13.64 1.45 5.01
CA ILE A 116 12.31 1.35 5.63
C ILE A 116 12.27 0.14 6.57
N SER A 117 12.66 -1.04 6.09
CA SER A 117 12.59 -2.28 6.87
C SER A 117 13.41 -2.23 8.17
N GLU A 118 14.53 -1.49 8.20
CA GLU A 118 15.32 -1.32 9.41
C GLU A 118 14.72 -0.34 10.43
N ARG A 119 13.93 0.62 9.95
CA ARG A 119 13.39 1.73 10.76
C ARG A 119 11.95 1.53 11.20
N SER A 120 11.21 0.64 10.56
CA SER A 120 9.83 0.28 10.93
C SER A 120 9.69 -1.24 11.15
N PRO A 121 10.29 -1.81 12.22
CA PRO A 121 10.20 -3.25 12.49
C PRO A 121 8.78 -3.71 12.87
N HIS A 122 7.97 -2.83 13.45
CA HIS A 122 6.58 -3.10 13.88
C HIS A 122 5.55 -2.80 12.76
N LEU A 123 5.97 -2.92 11.50
CA LEU A 123 5.09 -2.62 10.37
C LEU A 123 4.01 -3.70 10.24
N LYS A 124 2.75 -3.28 10.30
CA LYS A 124 1.57 -4.13 10.18
C LYS A 124 0.96 -4.08 8.79
N ARG A 125 1.02 -2.92 8.13
CA ARG A 125 0.42 -2.73 6.80
C ARG A 125 1.37 -2.03 5.85
N LEU A 126 1.56 -2.61 4.67
CA LEU A 126 2.35 -2.02 3.59
C LEU A 126 1.52 -1.93 2.31
N VAL A 127 1.38 -0.73 1.76
CA VAL A 127 0.83 -0.51 0.41
C VAL A 127 1.95 -0.09 -0.52
N MET A 128 2.40 -1.03 -1.34
CA MET A 128 3.46 -0.80 -2.32
C MET A 128 2.93 -0.09 -3.57
N PRO A 129 3.81 0.62 -4.32
CA PRO A 129 3.46 1.14 -5.63
C PRO A 129 3.11 0.04 -6.63
N ALA A 130 2.39 0.39 -7.70
CA ALA A 130 1.97 -0.55 -8.75
C ALA A 130 3.14 -1.09 -9.58
N TRP A 131 4.30 -0.45 -9.53
CA TRP A 131 5.54 -0.88 -10.18
C TRP A 131 6.72 -0.39 -9.35
N ASN A 132 7.80 -1.17 -9.30
CA ASN A 132 9.00 -0.76 -8.56
C ASN A 132 10.26 -1.34 -9.20
N ARG A 133 11.42 -0.84 -8.76
CA ARG A 133 12.76 -1.32 -9.12
C ARG A 133 13.35 -2.18 -8.01
N ILE A 134 12.51 -2.81 -7.18
CA ILE A 134 12.94 -3.65 -6.06
C ILE A 134 13.25 -5.05 -6.61
N THR A 135 14.41 -5.59 -6.23
CA THR A 135 14.83 -6.93 -6.64
C THR A 135 14.15 -7.99 -5.78
N LYS A 136 14.12 -9.23 -6.29
CA LYS A 136 13.67 -10.41 -5.53
C LYS A 136 14.40 -10.53 -4.18
N VAL A 137 15.70 -10.25 -4.14
CA VAL A 137 16.50 -10.32 -2.90
C VAL A 137 16.11 -9.20 -1.95
N GLY A 138 15.97 -7.97 -2.46
CA GLY A 138 15.61 -6.80 -1.66
C GLY A 138 14.27 -6.95 -0.95
N ILE A 139 13.24 -7.43 -1.65
CA ILE A 139 11.91 -7.62 -1.04
C ILE A 139 11.89 -8.76 -0.01
N CYS A 140 12.58 -9.88 -0.26
CA CYS A 140 12.68 -10.97 0.72
C CYS A 140 13.37 -10.52 2.01
N GLN A 141 14.49 -9.79 1.90
CA GLN A 141 15.22 -9.27 3.05
C GLN A 141 14.39 -8.27 3.88
N ALA A 142 13.53 -7.49 3.22
CA ALA A 142 12.63 -6.57 3.92
C ALA A 142 11.53 -7.32 4.68
N ILE A 143 10.89 -8.30 4.05
CA ILE A 143 9.82 -9.12 4.66
C ILE A 143 10.33 -9.87 5.91
N GLN A 144 11.58 -10.35 5.89
CA GLN A 144 12.21 -11.00 7.04
C GLN A 144 12.26 -10.13 8.30
N ARG A 145 12.15 -8.81 8.18
CA ARG A 145 12.19 -7.86 9.30
C ARG A 145 10.80 -7.43 9.78
N TRP A 146 9.74 -7.78 9.07
CA TRP A 146 8.36 -7.39 9.39
C TRP A 146 7.56 -8.59 9.92
N GLU A 147 7.96 -9.09 11.08
CA GLU A 147 7.32 -10.25 11.73
C GLU A 147 5.85 -9.97 12.09
N GLU A 148 5.51 -8.70 12.31
CA GLU A 148 4.17 -8.20 12.64
C GLU A 148 3.31 -7.85 11.41
N LEU A 149 3.77 -8.12 10.18
CA LEU A 149 3.02 -7.76 8.98
C LEU A 149 1.70 -8.56 8.90
N GLU A 150 0.59 -7.81 8.82
CA GLU A 150 -0.79 -8.32 8.75
C GLU A 150 -1.39 -8.15 7.34
N SER A 151 -1.00 -7.10 6.62
CA SER A 151 -1.62 -6.68 5.36
C SER A 151 -0.60 -6.17 4.34
N LEU A 152 -0.69 -6.65 3.09
CA LEU A 152 0.16 -6.21 1.98
C LEU A 152 -0.66 -5.91 0.72
N THR A 153 -0.50 -4.72 0.17
CA THR A 153 -0.87 -4.41 -1.22
C THR A 153 0.40 -4.41 -2.05
N MET A 154 0.46 -5.24 -3.08
CA MET A 154 1.64 -5.39 -3.94
C MET A 154 1.28 -5.47 -5.42
N PRO A 155 2.19 -5.06 -6.31
CA PRO A 155 1.99 -5.26 -7.73
C PRO A 155 2.11 -6.74 -8.10
N THR A 156 1.59 -7.09 -9.28
CA THR A 156 1.85 -8.40 -9.86
C THR A 156 3.35 -8.58 -10.09
N ILE A 157 3.85 -9.79 -9.85
CA ILE A 157 5.26 -10.15 -10.01
C ILE A 157 5.39 -11.40 -10.86
N GLY A 158 6.47 -11.46 -11.64
CA GLY A 158 6.85 -12.71 -12.30
C GLY A 158 7.24 -13.75 -11.24
N HIS A 159 6.61 -14.92 -11.28
CA HIS A 159 6.87 -16.05 -10.39
C HIS A 159 6.67 -15.73 -8.89
N PRO A 160 5.40 -15.68 -8.40
CA PRO A 160 5.07 -15.24 -7.05
C PRO A 160 5.54 -16.07 -5.84
N PRO A 161 5.89 -17.38 -5.92
CA PRO A 161 6.16 -18.19 -4.73
C PRO A 161 7.19 -17.60 -3.76
N TYR A 162 8.24 -16.95 -4.24
CA TYR A 162 9.31 -16.47 -3.37
C TYR A 162 8.86 -15.40 -2.36
N ILE A 163 7.88 -14.56 -2.70
CA ILE A 163 7.31 -13.60 -1.74
C ILE A 163 6.37 -14.33 -0.78
N MET A 164 5.51 -15.20 -1.30
CA MET A 164 4.52 -15.91 -0.50
C MET A 164 5.18 -16.83 0.53
N GLU A 165 6.24 -17.54 0.15
CA GLU A 165 7.08 -18.35 1.04
C GLU A 165 7.75 -17.50 2.13
N GLU A 166 8.27 -16.33 1.78
CA GLU A 166 8.92 -15.44 2.73
C GLU A 166 7.91 -14.87 3.75
N ILE A 167 6.71 -14.48 3.29
CA ILE A 167 5.63 -14.03 4.17
C ILE A 167 5.21 -15.18 5.10
N ALA A 168 4.97 -16.38 4.56
CA ALA A 168 4.58 -17.54 5.36
C ALA A 168 5.61 -17.88 6.46
N ARG A 169 6.91 -17.73 6.13
CA ARG A 169 8.00 -18.01 7.05
C ARG A 169 8.09 -16.99 8.18
N ASN A 170 7.95 -15.69 7.89
CA ASN A 170 8.28 -14.62 8.84
C ASN A 170 7.07 -13.90 9.43
N CYS A 171 5.96 -13.74 8.70
CA CYS A 171 4.83 -12.89 9.08
C CYS A 171 3.67 -13.75 9.63
N LYS A 172 3.66 -14.04 10.94
CA LYS A 172 2.70 -15.00 11.52
C LYS A 172 1.27 -14.47 11.63
N ASN A 173 1.09 -13.16 11.58
CA ASN A 173 -0.21 -12.50 11.66
C ASN A 173 -0.77 -12.10 10.28
N PHE A 174 -0.14 -12.55 9.19
CA PHE A 174 -0.53 -12.15 7.83
C PHE A 174 -1.90 -12.70 7.45
N THR A 175 -2.85 -11.80 7.14
CA THR A 175 -4.25 -12.17 6.85
C THR A 175 -4.84 -11.50 5.62
N GLU A 176 -4.24 -10.40 5.13
CA GLU A 176 -4.81 -9.61 4.03
C GLU A 176 -3.82 -9.37 2.90
N LEU A 177 -4.28 -9.60 1.67
CA LEU A 177 -3.48 -9.40 0.46
C LEU A 177 -4.30 -8.67 -0.60
N LYS A 178 -3.71 -7.65 -1.21
CA LYS A 178 -4.23 -7.02 -2.42
C LYS A 178 -3.21 -7.11 -3.54
N ILE A 179 -3.62 -7.66 -4.68
CA ILE A 179 -2.77 -7.78 -5.86
C ILE A 179 -3.25 -6.79 -6.91
N MET A 180 -2.30 -6.02 -7.45
CA MET A 180 -2.55 -5.06 -8.53
C MET A 180 -1.88 -5.55 -9.83
N GLY A 181 -2.67 -5.95 -10.82
CA GLY A 181 -2.13 -6.30 -12.14
C GLY A 181 -2.71 -7.61 -12.65
N SER A 182 -1.90 -8.65 -12.81
CA SER A 182 -2.33 -9.96 -13.33
C SER A 182 -2.42 -11.00 -12.22
N PHE A 183 -3.45 -11.84 -12.27
CA PHE A 183 -3.68 -12.97 -11.38
C PHE A 183 -4.02 -14.22 -12.22
N ASP A 184 -3.10 -15.17 -12.23
CA ASP A 184 -3.22 -16.42 -12.97
C ASP A 184 -3.15 -17.64 -12.05
N VAL A 185 -3.22 -18.84 -12.64
CA VAL A 185 -3.23 -20.10 -11.89
C VAL A 185 -1.96 -20.28 -11.07
N GLN A 186 -0.81 -19.79 -11.55
CA GLN A 186 0.44 -19.87 -10.78
C GLN A 186 0.38 -18.99 -9.54
N PHE A 187 -0.22 -17.80 -9.65
CA PHE A 187 -0.46 -16.93 -8.51
C PHE A 187 -1.44 -17.53 -7.50
N ALA A 188 -2.57 -18.07 -7.97
CA ALA A 188 -3.54 -18.76 -7.12
C ALA A 188 -2.91 -19.96 -6.39
N SER A 189 -2.08 -20.75 -7.09
CA SER A 189 -1.34 -21.87 -6.50
C SER A 189 -0.33 -21.40 -5.45
N ALA A 190 0.40 -20.31 -5.72
CA ALA A 190 1.38 -19.78 -4.77
C ALA A 190 0.73 -19.30 -3.48
N ILE A 191 -0.42 -18.62 -3.56
CA ILE A 191 -1.20 -18.20 -2.38
C ILE A 191 -1.71 -19.43 -1.62
N SER A 192 -2.38 -20.37 -2.30
CA SER A 192 -2.99 -21.52 -1.62
C SER A 192 -1.98 -22.42 -0.92
N GLN A 193 -0.78 -22.60 -1.49
CA GLN A 193 0.27 -23.41 -0.89
C GLN A 193 0.96 -22.74 0.30
N ASN A 194 1.16 -21.42 0.26
CA ASN A 194 2.00 -20.72 1.24
C ASN A 194 1.21 -19.91 2.26
N LEU A 195 0.04 -19.39 1.87
CA LEU A 195 -0.81 -18.54 2.69
C LEU A 195 -2.21 -19.14 2.90
N PRO A 196 -2.35 -20.43 3.29
CA PRO A 196 -3.66 -21.10 3.38
C PRO A 196 -4.62 -20.46 4.39
N LYS A 197 -4.11 -19.66 5.34
CA LYS A 197 -4.89 -18.94 6.36
C LYS A 197 -5.28 -17.51 5.96
N LEU A 198 -5.01 -17.10 4.72
CA LEU A 198 -5.39 -15.77 4.23
C LEU A 198 -6.91 -15.59 4.35
N LYS A 199 -7.33 -14.46 4.93
CA LYS A 199 -8.73 -14.15 5.19
C LYS A 199 -9.32 -13.18 4.17
N VAL A 200 -8.50 -12.25 3.68
CA VAL A 200 -8.94 -11.20 2.76
C VAL A 200 -8.06 -11.20 1.52
N LEU A 201 -8.68 -11.32 0.35
CA LEU A 201 -8.01 -11.15 -0.93
C LEU A 201 -8.75 -10.13 -1.79
N SER A 202 -8.07 -9.06 -2.18
CA SER A 202 -8.57 -8.13 -3.20
C SER A 202 -7.76 -8.24 -4.48
N LEU A 203 -8.47 -8.46 -5.57
CA LEU A 203 -8.00 -8.42 -6.95
C LEU A 203 -8.61 -7.23 -7.69
N ARG A 204 -9.22 -6.26 -6.98
CA ARG A 204 -9.91 -5.11 -7.57
C ARG A 204 -9.08 -4.47 -8.69
N CYS A 205 -9.71 -4.22 -9.83
CA CYS A 205 -9.04 -3.63 -11.02
C CYS A 205 -7.82 -4.43 -11.52
N SER A 206 -7.89 -5.76 -11.51
CA SER A 206 -6.84 -6.65 -12.05
C SER A 206 -7.34 -7.51 -13.22
N LYS A 207 -6.41 -8.06 -14.01
CA LYS A 207 -6.66 -9.18 -14.92
C LYS A 207 -6.70 -10.47 -14.13
N VAL A 208 -7.76 -11.23 -14.25
CA VAL A 208 -7.93 -12.49 -13.53
C VAL A 208 -8.34 -13.57 -14.51
N THR A 209 -7.62 -14.69 -14.54
CA THR A 209 -8.06 -15.84 -15.34
C THR A 209 -9.13 -16.63 -14.59
N ILE A 210 -10.19 -17.09 -15.27
CA ILE A 210 -11.27 -17.86 -14.65
C ILE A 210 -10.73 -19.10 -13.92
N ASP A 211 -9.80 -19.83 -14.53
CA ASP A 211 -9.17 -21.00 -13.91
C ASP A 211 -8.49 -20.67 -12.57
N ALA A 212 -7.90 -19.48 -12.45
CA ALA A 212 -7.24 -19.03 -11.24
C ALA A 212 -8.25 -18.69 -10.14
N LEU A 213 -9.35 -18.03 -10.51
CA LEU A 213 -10.45 -17.72 -9.61
C LEU A 213 -11.09 -19.01 -9.07
N VAL A 214 -11.41 -19.95 -9.95
CA VAL A 214 -12.00 -21.25 -9.57
C VAL A 214 -11.02 -22.06 -8.70
N SER A 215 -9.74 -22.12 -9.08
CA SER A 215 -8.70 -22.81 -8.30
C SER A 215 -8.57 -22.23 -6.88
N LEU A 216 -8.59 -20.90 -6.77
CA LEU A 216 -8.54 -20.19 -5.49
C LEU A 216 -9.78 -20.50 -4.63
N LEU A 217 -10.98 -20.38 -5.20
CA LEU A 217 -12.24 -20.65 -4.49
C LEU A 217 -12.32 -22.09 -3.97
N ASN A 218 -11.74 -23.05 -4.70
CA ASN A 218 -11.68 -24.46 -4.27
C ASN A 218 -10.67 -24.70 -3.13
N SER A 219 -9.56 -23.96 -3.10
CA SER A 219 -8.41 -24.30 -2.25
C SER A 219 -8.35 -23.49 -0.94
N MET A 220 -8.95 -22.30 -0.89
CA MET A 220 -8.76 -21.35 0.21
C MET A 220 -9.89 -21.42 1.26
N GLU A 221 -9.87 -22.44 2.11
CA GLU A 221 -10.94 -22.71 3.08
C GLU A 221 -11.21 -21.55 4.06
N TYR A 222 -10.16 -20.84 4.50
CA TYR A 222 -10.25 -19.76 5.50
C TYR A 222 -10.51 -18.37 4.91
N LEU A 223 -10.64 -18.25 3.59
CA LEU A 223 -10.94 -16.97 2.95
C LEU A 223 -12.34 -16.51 3.35
N GLU A 224 -12.42 -15.32 3.94
CA GLU A 224 -13.66 -14.70 4.41
C GLU A 224 -14.15 -13.64 3.43
N ALA A 225 -13.23 -12.88 2.83
CA ALA A 225 -13.54 -11.80 1.90
C ALA A 225 -12.75 -11.94 0.59
N LEU A 226 -13.47 -11.92 -0.54
CA LEU A 226 -12.89 -11.86 -1.88
C LEU A 226 -13.47 -10.69 -2.65
N ASN A 227 -12.59 -9.83 -3.16
CA ASN A 227 -12.98 -8.73 -4.03
C ASN A 227 -12.41 -8.91 -5.44
N ILE A 228 -13.30 -9.09 -6.40
CA ILE A 228 -13.00 -9.15 -7.84
C ILE A 228 -13.76 -8.06 -8.61
N SER A 229 -14.12 -6.97 -7.92
CA SER A 229 -14.80 -5.83 -8.53
C SER A 229 -13.93 -5.19 -9.61
N HIS A 230 -14.55 -4.94 -10.76
CA HIS A 230 -13.90 -4.27 -11.89
C HIS A 230 -12.69 -5.05 -12.43
N CYS A 231 -12.65 -6.38 -12.25
CA CYS A 231 -11.62 -7.20 -12.89
C CYS A 231 -11.91 -7.37 -14.38
N LEU A 232 -10.84 -7.48 -15.18
CA LEU A 232 -10.94 -8.02 -16.53
C LEU A 232 -10.81 -9.54 -16.45
N LEU A 233 -11.92 -10.27 -16.52
CA LEU A 233 -11.91 -11.73 -16.46
C LEU A 233 -11.57 -12.34 -17.82
N LEU A 234 -10.69 -13.33 -17.79
CA LEU A 234 -10.15 -13.96 -18.99
C LEU A 234 -10.32 -15.47 -18.93
N GLU A 235 -10.85 -16.05 -19.99
CA GLU A 235 -10.94 -17.50 -20.18
C GLU A 235 -10.03 -17.94 -21.34
N ALA A 236 -9.38 -19.10 -21.19
CA ALA A 236 -8.56 -19.67 -22.25
C ALA A 236 -9.47 -20.21 -23.37
N ALA A 237 -9.39 -19.66 -24.58
CA ALA A 237 -10.07 -20.25 -25.72
C ALA A 237 -9.22 -21.33 -26.41
N VAL A 238 -9.91 -22.19 -27.16
CA VAL A 238 -9.35 -23.32 -27.91
C VAL A 238 -8.21 -22.94 -28.88
N ASN A 239 -8.09 -21.66 -29.24
CA ASN A 239 -7.08 -21.12 -30.16
C ASN A 239 -5.97 -20.29 -29.47
N GLU A 240 -5.74 -20.51 -28.17
CA GLU A 240 -4.78 -19.78 -27.33
C GLU A 240 -5.07 -18.27 -27.14
N ARG A 241 -6.16 -17.75 -27.72
CA ARG A 241 -6.61 -16.37 -27.47
C ARG A 241 -7.44 -16.35 -26.19
N ARG A 242 -7.15 -15.41 -25.30
CA ARG A 242 -7.99 -15.20 -24.11
C ARG A 242 -9.24 -14.44 -24.50
N GLN A 243 -10.40 -14.96 -24.12
CA GLN A 243 -11.68 -14.27 -24.30
C GLN A 243 -12.06 -13.54 -23.01
N VAL A 244 -12.64 -12.35 -23.16
CA VAL A 244 -13.15 -11.60 -22.03
C VAL A 244 -14.48 -12.19 -21.59
N VAL A 245 -14.56 -12.56 -20.32
CA VAL A 245 -15.78 -13.04 -19.68
C VAL A 245 -16.52 -11.84 -19.10
N HIS A 246 -17.81 -11.74 -19.40
CA HIS A 246 -18.67 -10.63 -18.99
C HIS A 246 -19.59 -10.96 -17.82
N GLU A 247 -19.77 -12.25 -17.51
CA GLU A 247 -20.58 -12.73 -16.40
C GLU A 247 -19.96 -14.01 -15.84
N LEU A 248 -19.97 -14.16 -14.52
CA LEU A 248 -19.60 -15.41 -13.86
C LEU A 248 -20.71 -16.44 -14.01
N ASP A 249 -20.33 -17.70 -14.18
CA ASP A 249 -21.28 -18.80 -14.18
C ASP A 249 -21.84 -19.07 -12.77
N ASP A 250 -23.00 -19.74 -12.74
CA ASP A 250 -23.69 -20.10 -11.48
C ASP A 250 -22.80 -20.97 -10.59
N GLN A 251 -21.92 -21.80 -11.15
CA GLN A 251 -21.02 -22.66 -10.38
C GLN A 251 -19.97 -21.86 -9.61
N THR A 252 -19.40 -20.82 -10.23
CA THR A 252 -18.42 -19.94 -9.59
C THR A 252 -19.08 -19.09 -8.52
N LEU A 253 -20.30 -18.61 -8.78
CA LEU A 253 -21.10 -17.88 -7.79
C LEU A 253 -21.48 -18.75 -6.60
N ASP A 254 -21.90 -19.99 -6.83
CA ASP A 254 -22.20 -20.97 -5.77
C ASP A 254 -20.97 -21.24 -4.90
N LYS A 255 -19.78 -21.42 -5.51
CA LYS A 255 -18.53 -21.58 -4.77
C LYS A 255 -18.14 -20.35 -3.95
N ALA A 256 -18.44 -19.15 -4.45
CA ALA A 256 -18.19 -17.90 -3.73
C ALA A 256 -19.20 -17.66 -2.60
N SER A 257 -20.36 -18.33 -2.60
CA SER A 257 -21.43 -18.13 -1.60
C SER A 257 -21.01 -18.47 -0.16
N ARG A 258 -19.97 -19.29 0.02
CA ARG A 258 -19.40 -19.60 1.33
C ARG A 258 -18.64 -18.42 1.97
N LEU A 259 -18.22 -17.45 1.16
CA LEU A 259 -17.48 -16.29 1.62
C LEU A 259 -18.42 -15.36 2.38
N ARG A 260 -17.92 -14.79 3.48
CA ARG A 260 -18.68 -13.80 4.25
C ARG A 260 -18.92 -12.53 3.43
N GLU A 261 -17.92 -12.12 2.66
CA GLU A 261 -17.96 -10.94 1.80
C GLU A 261 -17.45 -11.31 0.40
N PHE A 262 -18.31 -11.15 -0.60
CA PHE A 262 -17.93 -11.34 -2.00
C PHE A 262 -18.31 -10.10 -2.81
N HIS A 263 -17.28 -9.36 -3.25
CA HIS A 263 -17.46 -8.14 -4.03
C HIS A 263 -17.16 -8.42 -5.49
N TYR A 264 -18.14 -8.11 -6.34
CA TYR A 264 -18.08 -8.37 -7.76
C TYR A 264 -18.80 -7.26 -8.54
N CYS A 265 -18.17 -6.80 -9.62
CA CYS A 265 -18.78 -5.85 -10.54
C CYS A 265 -18.22 -6.05 -11.94
N GLN A 266 -19.11 -6.36 -12.90
CA GLN A 266 -18.81 -6.43 -14.34
C GLN A 266 -19.82 -5.64 -15.19
N SER A 267 -20.49 -4.67 -14.56
CA SER A 267 -21.49 -3.88 -15.28
C SER A 267 -20.86 -3.08 -16.42
N ARG A 268 -21.50 -3.13 -17.60
CA ARG A 268 -21.15 -2.29 -18.76
C ARG A 268 -21.40 -0.82 -18.53
N SER A 269 -22.25 -0.45 -17.57
CA SER A 269 -22.49 0.95 -17.17
C SER A 269 -21.55 1.43 -16.06
N CYS A 270 -20.77 0.54 -15.44
CA CYS A 270 -19.82 0.93 -14.42
C CYS A 270 -18.57 1.55 -15.05
N ILE A 271 -18.25 2.77 -14.63
CA ILE A 271 -17.08 3.52 -15.11
C ILE A 271 -15.78 2.73 -14.89
N ALA A 272 -15.60 2.13 -13.71
CA ALA A 272 -14.40 1.36 -13.40
C ALA A 272 -14.24 0.12 -14.30
N CYS A 273 -15.33 -0.60 -14.59
CA CYS A 273 -15.31 -1.73 -15.54
C CYS A 273 -14.99 -1.26 -16.97
N GLN A 274 -15.60 -0.15 -17.41
CA GLN A 274 -15.30 0.43 -18.73
C GLN A 274 -13.83 0.82 -18.86
N ARG A 275 -13.26 1.45 -17.83
CA ARG A 275 -11.83 1.81 -17.79
C ARG A 275 -10.94 0.58 -17.92
N MET A 276 -11.26 -0.49 -17.20
CA MET A 276 -10.52 -1.75 -17.27
C MET A 276 -10.59 -2.42 -18.65
N MET A 277 -11.71 -2.30 -19.36
CA MET A 277 -11.80 -2.74 -20.76
C MET A 277 -10.95 -1.88 -21.69
N VAL A 278 -11.02 -0.54 -21.56
CA VAL A 278 -10.28 0.42 -22.38
C VAL A 278 -8.77 0.31 -22.17
N ASP A 279 -8.34 0.07 -20.94
CA ASP A 279 -6.95 -0.08 -20.56
C ASP A 279 -6.43 -1.52 -20.73
N GLU A 280 -7.21 -2.37 -21.39
CA GLU A 280 -6.88 -3.76 -21.68
C GLU A 280 -6.44 -4.50 -20.42
N GLY A 281 -7.08 -4.21 -19.28
CA GLY A 281 -6.89 -4.81 -17.97
C GLY A 281 -5.66 -4.34 -17.18
N ILE A 282 -4.86 -3.40 -17.69
CA ILE A 282 -3.77 -2.77 -16.92
C ILE A 282 -4.16 -1.33 -16.65
N MET A 283 -4.83 -1.11 -15.50
CA MET A 283 -5.38 0.18 -15.15
C MET A 283 -4.34 1.31 -15.27
N ARG A 284 -4.63 2.29 -16.12
CA ARG A 284 -3.81 3.48 -16.33
C ARG A 284 -4.22 4.55 -15.34
N TRP A 285 -4.00 4.27 -14.06
CA TRP A 285 -4.36 5.13 -12.93
C TRP A 285 -4.02 6.62 -13.13
N TYR A 286 -2.93 6.93 -13.83
CA TYR A 286 -2.51 8.31 -14.18
C TYR A 286 -3.45 9.08 -15.11
N ARG A 287 -4.43 8.41 -15.73
CA ARG A 287 -5.45 9.04 -16.58
C ARG A 287 -6.74 9.36 -15.81
N TYR A 288 -6.86 8.88 -14.59
CA TYR A 288 -8.10 8.92 -13.82
C TYR A 288 -7.93 9.75 -12.55
N GLU A 289 -8.99 9.86 -11.77
CA GLU A 289 -8.99 10.66 -10.56
C GLU A 289 -7.98 10.12 -9.54
N ASP A 290 -7.16 10.99 -8.98
CA ASP A 290 -6.07 10.63 -8.06
C ASP A 290 -6.57 9.93 -6.77
N TRP A 291 -7.85 10.02 -6.41
CA TRP A 291 -8.42 9.28 -5.27
C TRP A 291 -8.84 7.84 -5.63
N PHE A 292 -9.04 7.53 -6.92
CA PHE A 292 -9.71 6.31 -7.35
C PHE A 292 -8.92 5.02 -7.02
N TRP A 293 -7.58 5.09 -7.01
CA TRP A 293 -6.72 3.95 -6.64
C TRP A 293 -6.75 3.61 -5.15
N ARG A 294 -7.22 4.54 -4.31
CA ARG A 294 -7.32 4.38 -2.86
C ARG A 294 -8.54 3.59 -2.42
N GLN A 295 -9.52 3.47 -3.31
CA GLN A 295 -10.77 2.78 -3.02
C GLN A 295 -10.63 1.26 -3.09
N ASP A 296 -11.29 0.61 -2.13
CA ASP A 296 -11.56 -0.82 -2.16
C ASP A 296 -12.93 -1.11 -1.54
N GLU A 297 -13.67 -2.05 -2.11
CA GLU A 297 -14.96 -2.47 -1.56
C GLU A 297 -14.78 -3.21 -0.21
N VAL A 298 -13.61 -3.81 0.03
CA VAL A 298 -13.23 -4.37 1.34
C VAL A 298 -12.75 -3.24 2.26
N ARG A 299 -13.49 -3.01 3.35
CA ARG A 299 -13.22 -1.89 4.29
C ARG A 299 -11.82 -1.86 4.86
N SER A 300 -11.22 -3.02 5.15
CA SER A 300 -9.84 -3.05 5.69
C SER A 300 -8.80 -2.67 4.64
N LEU A 301 -9.12 -2.81 3.34
CA LEU A 301 -8.23 -2.48 2.24
C LEU A 301 -8.45 -1.08 1.65
N ASP A 302 -9.58 -0.43 1.97
CA ASP A 302 -9.84 0.97 1.64
C ASP A 302 -8.85 1.90 2.36
N LEU A 303 -8.26 2.84 1.62
CA LEU A 303 -7.24 3.75 2.15
C LEU A 303 -7.79 5.11 2.58
N GLN A 304 -9.10 5.34 2.41
CA GLN A 304 -9.76 6.61 2.72
C GLN A 304 -9.06 7.82 2.09
N ASP A 305 -9.31 9.01 2.63
CA ASP A 305 -8.63 10.24 2.22
C ASP A 305 -7.15 10.24 2.60
N TYR A 306 -6.39 11.11 1.94
CA TYR A 306 -4.97 11.29 2.24
C TYR A 306 -4.76 11.79 3.66
N GLY A 307 -3.69 11.29 4.30
CA GLY A 307 -3.23 11.84 5.58
C GLY A 307 -2.74 13.29 5.47
N LYS A 308 -2.74 14.02 6.59
CA LYS A 308 -2.27 15.43 6.65
C LYS A 308 -0.75 15.59 6.69
N LEU A 309 0.00 14.54 7.04
CA LEU A 309 1.45 14.61 7.25
C LEU A 309 2.23 14.97 5.98
N PHE A 310 1.74 14.56 4.81
CA PHE A 310 2.42 14.76 3.54
C PHE A 310 1.49 15.48 2.57
N ASP A 311 1.52 16.80 2.62
CA ASP A 311 0.76 17.69 1.74
C ASP A 311 1.65 18.27 0.62
N VAL A 312 1.09 19.19 -0.18
CA VAL A 312 1.81 19.85 -1.28
C VAL A 312 3.00 20.67 -0.77
N ASP A 313 2.95 21.21 0.44
CA ASP A 313 4.05 21.98 1.02
C ASP A 313 5.26 21.10 1.36
N CYS A 314 5.07 19.79 1.53
CA CYS A 314 6.18 18.84 1.64
C CYS A 314 7.06 18.79 0.38
N GLU A 315 6.60 19.28 -0.77
CA GLU A 315 7.47 19.50 -1.93
C GLU A 315 8.55 20.56 -1.65
N ARG A 316 8.31 21.51 -0.74
CA ARG A 316 9.29 22.55 -0.35
C ARG A 316 10.43 22.03 0.52
N LEU A 317 10.25 20.91 1.24
CA LEU A 317 11.37 20.20 1.90
C LEU A 317 12.43 19.73 0.87
N THR A 318 12.08 19.77 -0.42
CA THR A 318 12.84 19.21 -1.53
C THR A 318 13.43 20.29 -2.43
N SER A 319 13.18 21.57 -2.16
CA SER A 319 13.65 22.73 -2.95
C SER A 319 14.93 23.38 -2.43
N VAL A 320 15.83 22.62 -1.79
CA VAL A 320 17.13 23.16 -1.36
C VAL A 320 18.24 22.29 -1.94
N ASP A 321 18.95 22.91 -2.89
CA ASP A 321 20.25 22.64 -3.53
C ASP A 321 20.83 21.21 -3.53
#